data_AF-A0A932MH73-F1
#
_entry.id   AF-A0A932MH73-F1
#
_cell.length_a   1.000
_cell.length_b   1.000
_cell.length_c   1.000
_cell.angle_alpha   90.00
_cell.angle_beta   90.00
_cell.angle_gamma   90.00
#
_symmetry.space_group_name_H-M   'P 1'
#
loop_
_entity.id
_entity.type
_entity.pdbx_description
1 polymer ?
#
loop_
_entity_poly.entity_id
_entity_poly.type
_entity_poly.pdbx_seq_one_letter_code
_entity_poly.pdbx_strand_id
1 'polypeptide(L)'
;MPTPEFKTRLKRAIQQVIKDRKLIEPRSFDIYTFAKCHKTYDWHTVQNVDGLLLTKKTVRPIYSNQQERTAIIAGLIIQSEYTTADTKPNPQGKAAVSEIATGVWFSNSESQILRIDSPRVLFILPKGSTPDMHKRFETTRTNVNQAVALFPNSIVQEVNRGISAKALARKLKKQLSSYLRTVGKSKTIK
;
A
#
# COMPACT_ATOMS: atom_id res chain seq x y z
N MET A 1 1.73 -21.60 -4.95
CA MET A 1 0.57 -20.73 -4.67
C MET A 1 0.63 -20.17 -3.25
N PRO A 2 0.29 -18.89 -2.97
CA PRO A 2 -0.08 -18.51 -1.60
C PRO A 2 -1.16 -19.50 -1.20
N THR A 3 -1.10 -20.08 0.00
CA THR A 3 -2.25 -20.89 0.46
C THR A 3 -3.48 -19.99 0.28
N PRO A 4 -4.49 -20.38 -0.51
CA PRO A 4 -5.63 -19.52 -0.85
C PRO A 4 -6.25 -18.84 0.38
N GLU A 5 -6.10 -19.50 1.52
CA GLU A 5 -6.45 -19.00 2.83
C GLU A 5 -5.78 -17.68 3.25
N PHE A 6 -4.47 -17.46 3.04
CA PHE A 6 -3.82 -16.23 3.52
C PHE A 6 -4.33 -15.01 2.75
N LYS A 7 -4.38 -15.08 1.42
CA LYS A 7 -4.94 -14.00 0.59
C LYS A 7 -6.40 -13.75 0.93
N THR A 8 -7.17 -14.80 1.19
CA THR A 8 -8.56 -14.67 1.66
C THR A 8 -8.64 -13.97 3.03
N ARG A 9 -7.79 -14.35 3.98
CA ARG A 9 -7.71 -13.70 5.31
C ARG A 9 -7.27 -12.25 5.20
N LEU A 10 -6.33 -11.93 4.32
CA LEU A 10 -5.88 -10.56 4.03
C LEU A 10 -7.01 -9.73 3.42
N LYS A 11 -7.70 -10.23 2.39
CA LYS A 11 -8.85 -9.55 1.78
C LYS A 11 -9.94 -9.25 2.80
N ARG A 12 -10.32 -10.24 3.64
CA ARG A 12 -11.29 -10.06 4.73
C ARG A 12 -10.81 -9.02 5.75
N ALA A 13 -9.54 -9.05 6.12
CA ALA A 13 -8.96 -8.07 7.03
C ALA A 13 -9.03 -6.64 6.47
N ILE A 14 -8.69 -6.45 5.19
CA ILE A 14 -8.77 -5.16 4.49
C ILE A 14 -10.21 -4.65 4.48
N GLN A 15 -11.17 -5.47 4.05
CA GLN A 15 -12.59 -5.11 4.03
C GLN A 15 -13.10 -4.73 5.43
N GLN A 16 -12.68 -5.47 6.46
CA GLN A 16 -13.00 -5.13 7.84
C GLN A 16 -12.43 -3.75 8.22
N VAL A 17 -11.18 -3.44 7.87
CA VAL A 17 -10.60 -2.12 8.16
C VAL A 17 -11.31 -1.00 7.40
N ILE A 18 -11.67 -1.22 6.14
CA ILE A 18 -12.43 -0.25 5.33
C ILE A 18 -13.75 0.10 6.02
N LYS A 19 -14.53 -0.91 6.42
CA LYS A 19 -15.81 -0.72 7.12
C LYS A 19 -15.63 -0.06 8.47
N ASP A 20 -14.74 -0.59 9.32
CA ASP A 20 -14.55 -0.12 10.69
C ASP A 20 -14.04 1.33 10.77
N ARG A 21 -13.35 1.81 9.73
CA ARG A 21 -12.76 3.16 9.69
C ARG A 21 -13.45 4.08 8.69
N LYS A 22 -14.54 3.63 8.04
CA LYS A 22 -15.26 4.37 6.99
C LYS A 22 -14.30 4.91 5.93
N LEU A 23 -13.40 4.04 5.45
CA LEU A 23 -12.42 4.39 4.42
C LEU A 23 -13.10 4.49 3.06
N ILE A 24 -12.43 5.13 2.11
CA ILE A 24 -12.88 5.16 0.72
C ILE A 24 -12.80 3.73 0.19
N GLU A 25 -13.92 3.23 -0.35
CA GLU A 25 -13.99 1.90 -0.94
C GLU A 25 -13.52 1.95 -2.39
N PRO A 26 -12.45 1.23 -2.75
CA PRO A 26 -11.98 1.17 -4.12
C PRO A 26 -12.85 0.19 -4.94
N ARG A 27 -13.12 0.52 -6.20
CA ARG A 27 -13.84 -0.38 -7.13
C ARG A 27 -12.99 -1.57 -7.56
N SER A 28 -11.70 -1.33 -7.75
CA SER A 28 -10.70 -2.36 -8.05
C SER A 28 -9.44 -2.13 -7.22
N PHE A 29 -8.57 -3.14 -7.15
CA PHE A 29 -7.22 -2.97 -6.57
C PHE A 29 -6.16 -2.70 -7.64
N ASP A 30 -6.58 -2.17 -8.78
CA ASP A 30 -5.66 -1.70 -9.80
C ASP A 30 -5.20 -0.29 -9.46
N ILE A 31 -3.91 -0.08 -9.64
CA ILE A 31 -3.27 1.22 -9.51
C ILE A 31 -2.93 1.72 -10.89
N TYR A 32 -3.28 2.98 -11.14
CA TYR A 32 -3.09 3.62 -12.41
C TYR A 32 -2.06 4.74 -12.32
N THR A 33 -1.45 5.04 -13.46
CA THR A 33 -0.78 6.29 -13.76
C THR A 33 -1.27 6.76 -15.12
N PHE A 34 -1.10 8.04 -15.44
CA PHE A 34 -1.17 8.47 -16.83
C PHE A 34 0.25 8.62 -17.38
N ALA A 35 0.40 8.37 -18.68
CA ALA A 35 1.64 8.61 -19.40
C ALA A 35 1.32 9.25 -20.74
N LYS A 36 2.25 10.06 -21.26
CA LYS A 36 2.10 10.61 -22.61
C LYS A 36 2.53 9.54 -23.61
N CYS A 37 1.58 9.02 -24.36
CA CYS A 37 1.81 8.10 -25.47
C CYS A 37 1.57 8.86 -26.77
N HIS A 38 2.64 9.14 -27.51
CA HIS A 38 2.61 10.02 -28.68
C HIS A 38 2.06 11.43 -28.37
N LYS A 39 0.84 11.73 -28.83
CA LYS A 39 0.17 13.03 -28.71
C LYS A 39 -0.93 13.05 -27.64
N THR A 40 -1.26 11.92 -27.04
CA THR A 40 -2.33 11.77 -26.04
C THR A 40 -1.77 11.37 -24.68
N TYR A 41 -2.53 11.67 -23.63
CA TYR A 41 -2.29 11.15 -22.29
C TYR A 41 -3.27 10.01 -22.04
N ASP A 42 -2.74 8.83 -21.82
CA ASP A 42 -3.53 7.62 -21.63
C ASP A 42 -3.34 7.06 -20.22
N TRP A 43 -4.40 6.45 -19.69
CA TRP A 43 -4.34 5.75 -18.41
C TRP A 43 -3.70 4.38 -18.60
N HIS A 44 -2.72 4.08 -17.75
CA HIS A 44 -2.03 2.80 -17.73
C HIS A 44 -2.13 2.18 -16.35
N THR A 45 -2.47 0.89 -16.32
CA THR A 45 -2.37 0.09 -15.10
C THR A 45 -0.90 -0.14 -14.78
N VAL A 46 -0.46 0.36 -13.63
CA VAL A 46 0.90 0.18 -13.11
C VAL A 46 1.04 -1.21 -12.50
N GLN A 47 0.10 -1.56 -11.61
CA GLN A 47 0.12 -2.83 -10.90
C GLN A 47 -1.27 -3.15 -10.32
N ASN A 48 -1.53 -4.45 -10.16
CA ASN A 48 -2.59 -4.94 -9.29
C ASN A 48 -2.02 -5.14 -7.87
N VAL A 49 -2.71 -4.63 -6.87
CA VAL A 49 -2.27 -4.70 -5.47
C VAL A 49 -3.15 -5.65 -4.66
N ASP A 50 -2.66 -6.16 -3.54
CA ASP A 50 -3.46 -7.05 -2.69
C ASP A 50 -4.50 -6.28 -1.86
N GLY A 51 -4.36 -4.95 -1.71
CA GLY A 51 -5.35 -4.11 -1.08
C GLY A 51 -5.03 -2.62 -1.04
N LEU A 52 -6.06 -1.81 -0.79
CA LEU A 52 -5.95 -0.36 -0.59
C LEU A 52 -6.69 0.07 0.67
N LEU A 53 -6.06 0.92 1.47
CA LEU A 53 -6.69 1.62 2.60
C LEU A 53 -6.54 3.12 2.39
N LEU A 54 -7.64 3.79 2.09
CA LEU A 54 -7.67 5.15 1.57
C LEU A 54 -8.54 6.04 2.44
N THR A 55 -8.06 7.25 2.79
CA THR A 55 -8.85 8.19 3.59
C THR A 55 -8.60 9.63 3.18
N LYS A 56 -9.64 10.45 3.27
CA LYS A 56 -9.51 11.91 3.14
C LYS A 56 -8.94 12.47 4.44
N LYS A 57 -7.85 13.22 4.35
CA LYS A 57 -7.24 13.91 5.47
C LYS A 57 -7.14 15.39 5.16
N THR A 58 -7.63 16.20 6.08
CA THR A 58 -7.47 17.65 6.03
C THR A 58 -6.07 18.03 6.53
N VAL A 59 -5.33 18.80 5.73
CA VAL A 59 -3.98 19.29 6.05
C VAL A 59 -3.96 20.81 6.01
N ARG A 60 -3.02 21.41 6.75
CA ARG A 60 -2.76 22.85 6.70
C ARG A 60 -1.64 23.11 5.68
N PRO A 61 -1.79 24.07 4.75
CA PRO A 61 -0.72 24.47 3.86
C PRO A 61 0.44 25.09 4.66
N ILE A 62 1.67 24.89 4.18
CA ILE A 62 2.91 25.41 4.82
C ILE A 62 3.24 26.82 4.30
N TYR A 63 2.80 27.17 3.08
CA TYR A 63 3.37 28.28 2.30
C TYR A 63 2.36 29.31 1.78
N SER A 64 1.17 29.42 2.35
CA SER A 64 0.24 30.44 1.88
C SER A 64 -0.36 31.23 3.03
N ASN A 65 -0.55 32.52 2.78
CA ASN A 65 -1.45 33.40 3.53
C ASN A 65 -2.92 32.91 3.48
N GLN A 66 -3.18 31.74 2.89
CA GLN A 66 -4.48 31.08 2.86
C GLN A 66 -4.63 30.22 4.11
N GLN A 67 -5.62 30.57 4.93
CA GLN A 67 -6.03 29.80 6.10
C GLN A 67 -6.84 28.54 5.73
N GLU A 68 -7.20 28.37 4.46
CA GLU A 68 -8.08 27.30 4.03
C GLU A 68 -7.39 25.94 4.07
N ARG A 69 -8.05 25.00 4.75
CA ARG A 69 -7.53 23.65 4.91
C ARG A 69 -7.79 22.86 3.62
N THR A 70 -6.75 22.27 3.05
CA THR A 70 -6.88 21.40 1.88
C THR A 70 -7.12 19.96 2.31
N ALA A 71 -8.00 19.24 1.60
CA ALA A 71 -8.17 17.79 1.79
C ALA A 71 -7.25 17.03 0.82
N ILE A 72 -6.50 16.07 1.34
CA ILE A 72 -5.68 15.13 0.56
C ILE A 72 -6.18 13.71 0.75
N ILE A 73 -5.91 12.83 -0.22
CA ILE A 73 -6.14 11.39 -0.10
C ILE A 73 -4.85 10.72 0.36
N ALA A 74 -4.86 10.27 1.61
CA ALA A 74 -3.82 9.46 2.19
C ALA A 74 -4.08 7.99 1.88
N GLY A 75 -3.10 7.29 1.29
CA GLY A 75 -3.28 5.91 0.85
C GLY A 75 -2.18 4.96 1.31
N LEU A 76 -2.60 3.85 1.92
CA LEU A 76 -1.74 2.71 2.21
C LEU A 76 -2.00 1.62 1.16
N ILE A 77 -1.00 1.37 0.32
CA ILE A 77 -1.00 0.38 -0.75
C ILE A 77 -0.45 -0.93 -0.18
N ILE A 78 -1.27 -1.96 -0.13
CA ILE A 78 -0.92 -3.23 0.51
C ILE A 78 -0.39 -4.20 -0.56
N GLN A 79 0.82 -4.67 -0.34
CA GLN A 79 1.46 -5.71 -1.13
C GLN A 79 1.81 -6.87 -0.21
N SER A 80 1.36 -8.07 -0.52
CA SER A 80 1.86 -9.28 0.13
C SER A 80 2.95 -9.88 -0.74
N GLU A 81 4.12 -10.13 -0.14
CA GLU A 81 5.13 -10.96 -0.77
C GLU A 81 5.04 -12.34 -0.19
N TYR A 82 4.92 -13.32 -1.07
CA TYR A 82 4.88 -14.72 -0.70
C TYR A 82 5.92 -15.45 -1.54
N THR A 83 6.56 -16.44 -0.94
CA THR A 83 7.49 -17.34 -1.61
C THR A 83 6.70 -18.36 -2.44
N THR A 84 6.13 -17.96 -3.57
CA THR A 84 5.62 -18.91 -4.58
C THR A 84 6.72 -19.21 -5.57
N ALA A 85 6.80 -20.47 -6.01
CA ALA A 85 7.82 -20.91 -6.97
C ALA A 85 7.67 -20.26 -8.37
N ASP A 86 6.52 -19.66 -8.68
CA ASP A 86 6.13 -19.44 -10.08
C ASP A 86 6.26 -17.99 -10.58
N THR A 87 6.63 -17.03 -9.73
CA THR A 87 6.90 -15.65 -10.16
C THR A 87 8.15 -15.10 -9.51
N LYS A 88 9.02 -14.47 -10.32
CA LYS A 88 10.22 -13.79 -9.81
C LYS A 88 9.77 -12.69 -8.84
N PRO A 89 10.27 -12.68 -7.59
CA PRO A 89 9.92 -11.63 -6.64
C PRO A 89 10.36 -10.26 -7.19
N ASN A 90 9.45 -9.29 -7.20
CA ASN A 90 9.73 -7.91 -7.64
C ASN A 90 9.37 -6.88 -6.55
N PRO A 91 10.02 -6.94 -5.38
CA PRO A 91 9.74 -6.00 -4.29
C PRO A 91 10.14 -4.57 -4.64
N GLN A 92 11.18 -4.37 -5.47
CA GLN A 92 11.60 -3.05 -5.92
C GLN A 92 10.53 -2.38 -6.78
N GLY A 93 10.00 -3.05 -7.81
CA GLY A 93 8.95 -2.49 -8.65
C GLY A 93 7.67 -2.16 -7.87
N LYS A 94 7.29 -3.02 -6.91
CA LYS A 94 6.14 -2.77 -6.03
C LYS A 94 6.34 -1.58 -5.10
N ALA A 95 7.55 -1.41 -4.57
CA ALA A 95 7.91 -0.28 -3.71
C ALA A 95 7.97 1.04 -4.50
N ALA A 96 8.52 0.99 -5.72
CA ALA A 96 8.65 2.12 -6.63
C ALA A 96 7.31 2.77 -7.00
N VAL A 97 6.19 2.04 -6.88
CA VAL A 97 4.86 2.61 -7.15
C VAL A 97 4.58 3.84 -6.29
N SER A 98 5.08 3.91 -5.05
CA SER A 98 4.91 5.12 -4.23
C SER A 98 5.70 6.34 -4.70
N GLU A 99 6.63 6.18 -5.64
CA GLU A 99 7.50 7.24 -6.14
C GLU A 99 7.23 7.63 -7.60
N ILE A 100 6.12 7.16 -8.19
CA ILE A 100 5.76 7.49 -9.57
C ILE A 100 5.53 9.00 -9.70
N ALA A 101 6.34 9.67 -10.52
CA ALA A 101 6.36 11.12 -10.67
C ALA A 101 5.03 11.71 -11.16
N THR A 102 4.35 11.02 -12.08
CA THR A 102 3.01 11.35 -12.60
C THR A 102 1.88 11.08 -11.59
N GLY A 103 2.22 10.56 -10.41
CA GLY A 103 1.30 10.24 -9.34
C GLY A 103 0.71 8.84 -9.47
N VAL A 104 0.07 8.45 -8.39
CA VAL A 104 -0.56 7.14 -8.21
C VAL A 104 -2.06 7.35 -8.11
N TRP A 105 -2.84 6.60 -8.88
CA TRP A 105 -4.27 6.81 -9.02
C TRP A 105 -5.03 5.51 -8.79
N PHE A 106 -6.29 5.62 -8.34
CA PHE A 106 -7.18 4.49 -8.12
C PHE A 106 -8.61 4.83 -8.56
N SER A 107 -9.42 3.81 -8.83
CA SER A 107 -10.85 3.98 -9.09
C SER A 107 -11.66 3.74 -7.81
N ASN A 108 -12.50 4.69 -7.40
CA ASN A 108 -13.43 4.50 -6.28
C ASN A 108 -14.71 3.74 -6.71
N SER A 109 -15.55 3.37 -5.75
CA SER A 109 -16.84 2.70 -5.98
C SER A 109 -17.78 3.45 -6.95
N GLU A 110 -17.62 4.77 -7.09
CA GLU A 110 -18.38 5.63 -8.01
C GLU A 110 -17.75 5.73 -9.41
N SER A 111 -16.71 4.94 -9.69
CA SER A 111 -15.96 4.92 -10.95
C SER A 111 -15.16 6.20 -11.25
N GLN A 112 -14.95 7.06 -10.25
CA GLN A 112 -14.06 8.21 -10.37
C GLN A 112 -12.62 7.75 -10.21
N ILE A 113 -11.72 8.28 -11.06
CA ILE A 113 -10.28 8.09 -10.90
C ILE A 113 -9.74 9.22 -10.04
N LEU A 114 -9.18 8.85 -8.88
CA LEU A 114 -8.70 9.79 -7.87
C LEU A 114 -7.21 9.57 -7.61
N ARG A 115 -6.48 10.66 -7.41
CA ARG A 115 -5.07 10.62 -7.04
C ARG A 115 -4.91 10.21 -5.58
N ILE A 116 -3.91 9.39 -5.29
CA ILE A 116 -3.39 9.18 -3.95
C ILE A 116 -2.28 10.21 -3.75
N ASP A 117 -2.55 11.25 -2.95
CA ASP A 117 -1.61 12.37 -2.74
C ASP A 117 -0.41 11.99 -1.89
N SER A 118 -0.60 11.02 -0.99
CA SER A 118 0.47 10.48 -0.14
C SER A 118 0.45 8.95 -0.23
N PRO A 119 1.00 8.33 -1.27
CA PRO A 119 1.05 6.87 -1.35
C PRO A 119 2.11 6.34 -0.38
N ARG A 120 1.78 5.31 0.39
CA ARG A 120 2.75 4.52 1.17
C ARG A 120 2.53 3.04 0.88
N VAL A 121 3.59 2.32 0.53
CA VAL A 121 3.53 0.86 0.32
C VAL A 121 3.74 0.15 1.66
N LEU A 122 2.87 -0.81 1.96
CA LEU A 122 2.99 -1.71 3.10
C LEU A 122 3.17 -3.13 2.58
N PHE A 123 4.37 -3.67 2.77
CA PHE A 123 4.67 -5.08 2.54
C PHE A 123 4.19 -5.93 3.71
N ILE A 124 3.31 -6.89 3.45
CA ILE A 124 2.89 -7.90 4.41
C ILE A 124 3.67 -9.19 4.11
N LEU A 125 4.52 -9.60 5.06
CA LEU A 125 5.37 -10.78 4.92
C LEU A 125 4.92 -11.90 5.86
N PRO A 126 4.27 -12.96 5.36
CA PRO A 126 3.89 -14.11 6.17
C PRO A 126 5.13 -14.98 6.47
N LYS A 127 5.52 -15.06 7.74
CA LYS A 127 6.57 -15.96 8.23
C LYS A 127 6.20 -17.41 7.98
N GLY A 128 7.14 -18.15 7.39
CA GLY A 128 7.07 -19.60 7.29
C GLY A 128 6.92 -20.26 8.65
N SER A 129 6.29 -21.44 8.69
CA SER A 129 6.14 -22.25 9.89
C SER A 129 6.95 -23.54 9.86
N THR A 130 7.63 -23.83 8.74
CA THR A 130 8.51 -24.99 8.56
C THR A 130 9.90 -24.51 8.16
N PRO A 131 10.97 -25.30 8.41
CA PRO A 131 12.35 -24.92 8.08
C PRO A 131 12.55 -24.48 6.62
N ASP A 132 11.99 -25.20 5.65
CA ASP A 132 12.09 -24.85 4.23
C ASP A 132 11.40 -23.52 3.91
N MET A 133 10.28 -23.24 4.57
CA MET A 133 9.58 -21.97 4.41
C MET A 133 10.34 -20.83 5.10
N HIS A 134 11.09 -21.09 6.17
CA HIS A 134 11.94 -20.09 6.81
C HIS A 134 13.07 -19.63 5.87
N LYS A 135 13.77 -20.55 5.22
CA LYS A 135 14.85 -20.18 4.28
C LYS A 135 14.33 -19.28 3.16
N ARG A 136 13.21 -19.64 2.55
CA ARG A 136 12.57 -18.82 1.51
C ARG A 136 12.08 -17.47 2.06
N PHE A 137 11.49 -17.47 3.25
CA PHE A 137 11.04 -16.25 3.92
C PHE A 137 12.20 -15.28 4.16
N GLU A 138 13.36 -15.75 4.62
CA GLU A 138 14.53 -14.88 4.84
C GLU A 138 15.04 -14.26 3.52
N THR A 139 15.01 -15.01 2.41
CA THR A 139 15.34 -14.44 1.09
C THR A 139 14.35 -13.35 0.69
N THR A 140 13.04 -13.60 0.79
CA THR A 140 12.01 -12.60 0.49
C THR A 140 12.13 -11.38 1.40
N ARG A 141 12.34 -11.60 2.70
CA ARG A 141 12.54 -10.54 3.70
C ARG A 141 13.75 -9.67 3.36
N THR A 142 14.86 -10.28 2.96
CA THR A 142 16.07 -9.56 2.54
C THR A 142 15.77 -8.67 1.33
N ASN A 143 15.16 -9.21 0.29
CA ASN A 143 14.85 -8.44 -0.93
C ASN A 143 13.86 -7.29 -0.65
N VAL A 144 12.85 -7.53 0.20
CA VAL A 144 11.89 -6.50 0.61
C VAL A 144 12.55 -5.42 1.46
N ASN A 145 13.42 -5.79 2.39
CA ASN A 145 14.14 -4.82 3.22
C ASN A 145 15.08 -3.96 2.36
N GLN A 146 15.74 -4.53 1.35
CA GLN A 146 16.51 -3.77 0.37
C GLN A 146 15.63 -2.80 -0.41
N ALA A 147 14.46 -3.22 -0.88
CA ALA A 147 13.51 -2.33 -1.54
C ALA A 147 13.05 -1.20 -0.60
N VAL A 148 12.70 -1.50 0.65
CA VAL A 148 12.29 -0.49 1.64
C VAL A 148 13.41 0.49 1.97
N ALA A 149 14.67 0.05 1.95
CA ALA A 149 15.81 0.94 2.11
C ALA A 149 15.97 1.94 0.95
N LEU A 150 15.62 1.53 -0.27
CA LEU A 150 15.67 2.38 -1.47
C LEU A 150 14.44 3.29 -1.62
N PHE A 151 13.28 2.85 -1.15
CA PHE A 151 12.00 3.54 -1.32
C PHE A 151 11.43 3.94 0.04
N PRO A 152 11.69 5.17 0.52
CA PRO A 152 11.38 5.60 1.89
C PRO A 152 9.87 5.66 2.20
N ASN A 153 9.01 5.69 1.18
CA ASN A 153 7.57 5.55 1.32
C ASN A 153 7.10 4.08 1.36
N SER A 154 7.99 3.13 1.60
CA SER A 154 7.66 1.72 1.81
C SER A 154 7.96 1.30 3.25
N ILE A 155 7.15 0.38 3.78
CA ILE A 155 7.35 -0.22 5.10
C ILE A 155 7.04 -1.72 5.07
N VAL A 156 7.53 -2.44 6.07
CA VAL A 156 7.35 -3.89 6.20
C VAL A 156 6.57 -4.23 7.46
N GLN A 157 5.65 -5.18 7.35
CA GLN A 157 4.98 -5.83 8.47
C GLN A 157 5.05 -7.33 8.31
N GLU A 158 5.92 -7.95 9.10
CA GLU A 158 5.96 -9.40 9.24
C GLU A 158 4.76 -9.89 10.07
N VAL A 159 4.16 -11.00 9.64
CA VAL A 159 3.00 -11.63 10.29
C VAL A 159 3.17 -13.14 10.30
N ASN A 160 2.53 -13.84 11.23
CA ASN A 160 2.50 -15.30 11.16
C ASN A 160 1.62 -15.73 9.99
N ARG A 161 2.01 -16.76 9.22
CA ARG A 161 1.21 -17.27 8.10
C ARG A 161 -0.22 -17.68 8.48
N GLY A 162 -0.39 -18.25 9.68
CA GLY A 162 -1.68 -18.65 10.25
C GLY A 162 -2.46 -17.53 10.93
N ILE A 163 -2.04 -16.26 10.79
CA ILE A 163 -2.73 -15.14 11.44
C ILE A 163 -4.20 -15.06 11.02
N SER A 164 -5.10 -14.91 11.99
CA SER A 164 -6.52 -14.72 11.73
C SER A 164 -6.80 -13.37 11.06
N ALA A 165 -7.88 -13.28 10.28
CA ALA A 165 -8.28 -12.03 9.63
C ALA A 165 -8.49 -10.88 10.65
N LYS A 166 -9.09 -11.17 11.81
CA LYS A 166 -9.28 -10.20 12.91
C LYS A 166 -7.95 -9.68 13.47
N ALA A 167 -6.96 -10.56 13.66
CA ALA A 167 -5.64 -10.16 14.14
C ALA A 167 -4.87 -9.35 13.08
N LEU A 168 -4.99 -9.74 11.81
CA LEU A 168 -4.40 -9.03 10.69
C LEU A 168 -5.02 -7.63 10.52
N ALA A 169 -6.36 -7.51 10.62
CA ALA A 169 -7.06 -6.23 10.60
C ALA A 169 -6.58 -5.29 11.71
N ARG A 170 -6.31 -5.81 12.91
CA ARG A 170 -5.74 -5.04 14.02
C ARG A 170 -4.36 -4.48 13.69
N LYS A 171 -3.49 -5.30 13.07
CA LYS A 171 -2.16 -4.85 12.61
C LYS A 171 -2.28 -3.80 11.51
N LEU A 172 -3.16 -4.00 10.52
CA LEU A 172 -3.43 -3.03 9.47
C LEU A 172 -3.94 -1.69 10.03
N LYS A 173 -4.87 -1.71 10.99
CA LYS A 173 -5.33 -0.49 11.69
C LYS A 173 -4.20 0.24 12.41
N LYS A 174 -3.28 -0.49 13.05
CA LYS A 174 -2.11 0.09 13.71
C LYS A 174 -1.19 0.77 12.69
N GLN A 175 -0.89 0.10 11.57
CA GLN A 175 -0.07 0.65 10.50
C GLN A 175 -0.71 1.89 9.87
N LEU A 176 -2.00 1.81 9.52
CA LEU A 176 -2.76 2.95 9.01
C LEU A 176 -2.74 4.12 9.99
N SER A 177 -2.97 3.89 11.29
CA SER A 177 -2.98 4.97 12.28
C SER A 177 -1.60 5.61 12.48
N SER A 178 -0.54 4.81 12.44
CA SER A 178 0.84 5.30 12.48
C SER A 178 1.15 6.17 11.25
N TYR A 179 0.84 5.67 10.07
CA TYR A 179 0.99 6.38 8.81
C TYR A 179 0.23 7.72 8.82
N LEU A 180 -1.05 7.71 9.16
CA LEU A 180 -1.89 8.91 9.21
C LEU A 180 -1.39 9.96 10.21
N ARG A 181 -0.68 9.59 11.28
CA ARG A 181 -0.03 10.56 12.18
C ARG A 181 1.13 11.31 11.52
N THR A 182 1.75 10.72 10.51
CA THR A 182 2.92 11.29 9.80
C THR A 182 2.53 12.03 8.52
N VAL A 183 1.41 11.66 7.88
CA VAL A 183 0.92 12.30 6.65
C VAL A 183 0.67 13.78 6.86
N GLY A 184 1.15 14.63 5.94
CA GLY A 184 0.91 16.08 5.98
C GLY A 184 1.71 16.82 7.05
N LYS A 185 2.64 16.15 7.75
CA LYS A 185 3.64 16.84 8.57
C LYS A 185 4.84 17.13 7.69
N SER A 186 5.22 18.40 7.58
CA SER A 186 6.54 18.75 7.06
C SER A 186 7.61 18.17 7.99
N LYS A 187 8.57 17.42 7.47
CA LYS A 187 9.83 17.27 8.20
C LYS A 187 10.50 18.64 8.12
N THR A 188 10.49 19.38 9.23
CA THR A 188 11.37 20.54 9.36
C THR A 188 12.79 19.99 9.18
N ILE A 189 13.40 20.28 8.03
CA ILE A 189 14.82 20.04 7.83
C ILE A 189 15.47 21.05 8.78
N LYS A 190 16.03 20.55 9.88
CA LYS A 190 16.92 21.33 10.75
C LYS A 190 18.30 21.37 10.11
#